data_AF-A0A212LML5-F1
#
_entry.id   AF-A0A212LML5-F1
#
_cell.length_a   1.000
_cell.length_b   1.000
_cell.length_c   1.000
_cell.angle_alpha   90.00
_cell.angle_beta   90.00
_cell.angle_gamma   90.00
#
_symmetry.space_group_name_H-M   'P 1'
#
loop_
_entity.id
_entity.type
_entity.pdbx_description
1 polymer ?
#
loop_
_entity_poly.entity_id
_entity_poly.type
_entity_poly.pdbx_seq_one_letter_code
_entity_poly.pdbx_strand_id
1 'polypeptide(L)' 'MTAISLGSASFWYSEDMEEQVVVLNGEFLLLNSNTRRVEKLGGTMDEAREALKTLGKFEEFPAFS' A
#
# COMPACT_ATOMS: atom_id res chain seq x y z
N MET A 1 2.25 10.15 -5.55
CA MET A 1 1.62 8.82 -5.69
C MET A 1 0.63 8.80 -6.85
N THR A 2 0.77 7.85 -7.78
CA THR A 2 -0.18 7.63 -8.88
C THR A 2 -0.98 6.37 -8.62
N ALA A 3 -2.31 6.49 -8.57
CA ALA A 3 -3.21 5.34 -8.50
C ALA A 3 -3.57 4.90 -9.93
N ILE A 4 -3.39 3.63 -10.25
CA ILE A 4 -3.88 3.02 -11.49
C ILE A 4 -4.85 1.92 -11.08
N SER A 5 -6.03 1.88 -11.70
CA SER A 5 -7.05 0.87 -11.46
C SER A 5 -7.14 -0.06 -12.68
N LEU A 6 -6.81 -1.34 -12.50
CA LEU A 6 -6.97 -2.39 -13.51
C LEU A 6 -7.97 -3.42 -12.96
N GLY A 7 -9.25 -3.23 -13.27
CA GLY A 7 -10.33 -4.24 -13.28
C GLY A 7 -10.76 -4.90 -11.96
N SER A 8 -9.87 -5.06 -10.98
CA SER A 8 -10.16 -5.66 -9.67
C SER A 8 -9.03 -5.47 -8.65
N ALA A 9 -7.91 -4.85 -9.05
CA ALA A 9 -6.78 -4.58 -8.17
C ALA A 9 -6.54 -3.07 -8.08
N SER A 10 -6.57 -2.55 -6.87
CA SER A 10 -6.10 -1.19 -6.55
C SER A 10 -4.65 -1.28 -6.11
N PHE A 11 -3.82 -0.41 -6.67
CA PHE A 11 -2.42 -0.33 -6.31
C PHE A 11 -1.95 1.12 -6.19
N TRP A 12 -1.01 1.31 -5.27
CA TRP A 12 -0.44 2.59 -4.90
C TRP A 12 1.06 2.44 -4.84
N TYR A 13 1.79 3.37 -5.47
CA TYR A 13 3.25 3.39 -5.44
C TYR A 13 3.75 4.57 -4.62
N SER A 14 4.82 4.34 -3.85
CA SER A 14 5.62 5.43 -3.30
C SER A 14 6.18 6.31 -4.42
N GLU A 15 6.57 7.54 -4.09
CA GLU A 15 7.10 8.49 -5.07
C GLU A 15 8.39 7.99 -5.74
N ASP A 16 9.24 7.28 -4.99
CA ASP A 16 10.47 6.67 -5.47
C ASP A 16 10.27 5.35 -6.25
N MET A 17 9.02 4.87 -6.37
CA MET A 17 8.64 3.59 -6.96
C MET A 17 9.28 2.35 -6.31
N GLU A 18 9.90 2.50 -5.13
CA GLU A 18 10.53 1.39 -4.41
C GLU A 18 9.50 0.56 -3.67
N GLU A 19 8.37 1.16 -3.29
CA GLU A 19 7.32 0.53 -2.52
C GLU A 19 5.98 0.57 -3.23
N GLN A 20 5.21 -0.50 -3.05
CA GLN A 20 3.90 -0.64 -3.64
C GLN A 20 2.95 -1.23 -2.61
N VAL A 21 1.79 -0.61 -2.43
CA VAL A 21 0.66 -1.26 -1.77
C VAL A 21 -0.22 -1.90 -2.82
N VAL A 22 -0.54 -3.18 -2.63
CA VAL A 22 -1.48 -3.93 -3.46
C VAL A 22 -2.60 -4.51 -2.61
N VAL A 23 -3.78 -4.61 -3.20
CA VAL A 23 -4.89 -5.39 -2.62
C VAL A 23 -4.97 -6.74 -3.33
N LEU A 24 -4.77 -7.82 -2.59
CA LEU A 24 -4.87 -9.19 -3.09
C LEU A 24 -5.79 -10.00 -2.17
N ASN A 25 -6.85 -10.60 -2.72
CA ASN A 25 -7.82 -11.40 -1.97
C ASN A 25 -8.43 -10.68 -0.74
N GLY A 26 -8.57 -9.35 -0.81
CA GLY A 26 -9.08 -8.54 0.30
C GLY A 26 -8.03 -8.16 1.36
N GLU A 27 -6.77 -8.55 1.17
CA GLU A 27 -5.65 -8.15 2.03
C GLU A 27 -4.83 -7.03 1.38
N PHE A 28 -4.44 -6.06 2.18
CA PHE A 28 -3.50 -5.01 1.82
C PHE A 28 -2.09 -5.48 2.15
N LEU A 29 -1.21 -5.41 1.16
CA LEU A 29 0.18 -5.82 1.27
C LEU A 29 1.09 -4.69 0.83
N LEU A 30 2.13 -4.39 1.60
CA LEU A 30 3.23 -3.51 1.20
C LEU A 30 4.36 -4.37 0.62
N LEU A 31 4.69 -4.13 -0.63
CA LEU A 31 5.83 -4.74 -1.31
C LEU A 31 6.94 -3.70 -1.38
N ASN A 32 8.15 -4.09 -0.99
CA ASN A 32 9.35 -3.28 -1.18
C ASN A 32 10.25 -3.96 -2.22
N SER A 33 10.39 -3.32 -3.38
CA SER A 33 11.10 -3.84 -4.56
C SER A 33 12.60 -3.98 -4.31
N ASN A 34 13.18 -3.11 -3.48
CA ASN A 34 14.60 -3.12 -3.14
C ASN A 34 14.98 -4.29 -2.24
N THR A 35 14.17 -4.54 -1.21
CA THR A 35 14.43 -5.57 -0.21
C THR A 35 13.75 -6.91 -0.54
N ARG A 36 12.83 -6.92 -1.52
CA ARG A 36 11.93 -8.04 -1.85
C ARG A 36 11.10 -8.51 -0.66
N ARG A 37 10.86 -7.63 0.30
CA ARG A 37 10.02 -7.92 1.46
C ARG A 37 8.56 -7.63 1.15
N VAL A 38 7.70 -8.42 1.77
CA VAL A 38 6.25 -8.25 1.75
C VAL A 38 5.79 -8.14 3.18
N GLU A 39 5.10 -7.05 3.50
CA GLU A 39 4.53 -6.78 4.81
C GLU A 39 3.01 -6.74 4.70
N LYS A 40 2.33 -7.42 5.63
CA LYS A 40 0.87 -7.42 5.69
C LYS A 40 0.41 -6.15 6.40
N LEU A 41 -0.43 -5.37 5.73
CA LEU A 41 -0.97 -4.12 6.24
C LEU A 41 -2.35 -4.28 6.88
N GLY A 42 -3.10 -5.32 6.51
CA GLY A 42 -4.42 -5.61 7.07
C GLY A 42 -5.42 -6.11 6.04
N GLY A 43 -6.67 -6.33 6.46
CA GLY A 43 -7.80 -6.68 5.60
C GLY A 43 -8.73 -5.49 5.29
N THR A 44 -8.51 -4.34 5.91
CA THR A 44 -9.31 -3.13 5.68
C THR A 44 -8.41 -1.93 5.38
N MET A 45 -9.00 -0.88 4.80
CA MET A 45 -8.28 0.36 4.51
C MET A 45 -7.78 1.05 5.79
N ASP A 46 -8.55 1.00 6.87
CA ASP A 46 -8.19 1.63 8.15
C ASP A 46 -7.04 0.88 8.82
N GLU A 47 -7.04 -0.45 8.79
CA GLU A 47 -5.91 -1.26 9.27
C GLU A 47 -4.64 -0.96 8.48
N ALA A 48 -4.76 -0.90 7.14
CA ALA A 48 -3.61 -0.61 6.29
C ALA A 48 -3.02 0.78 6.55
N ARG A 49 -3.89 1.76 6.78
CA ARG A 49 -3.52 3.13 7.14
C ARG A 49 -2.79 3.19 8.49
N GLU A 50 -3.30 2.53 9.52
CA GLU A 50 -2.65 2.48 10.84
C GLU A 50 -1.31 1.72 10.81
N ALA A 51 -1.22 0.65 10.02
CA ALA A 51 0.03 -0.09 9.81
C ALA A 51 1.09 0.81 9.16
N LEU A 52 0.75 1.54 8.10
CA LEU A 52 1.67 2.45 7.44
C LEU A 52 2.06 3.65 8.31
N LYS A 53 1.17 4.13 9.18
CA LYS A 53 1.48 5.12 10.20
C LYS A 53 2.51 4.64 11.20
N THR A 54 2.37 3.40 11.66
CA THR A 54 3.35 2.77 12.55
C THR A 54 4.71 2.61 11.87
N LEU A 55 4.72 2.36 10.56
CA LEU A 55 5.94 2.28 9.74
C LEU A 55 6.55 3.64 9.39
N GLY A 56 5.90 4.75 9.75
CA GLY A 56 6.33 6.10 9.38
C GLY A 56 6.12 6.44 7.90
N LYS A 57 5.25 5.70 7.20
CA LYS A 57 4.99 5.76 5.75
C LYS A 57 3.62 6.37 5.40
N PHE A 58 2.99 7.04 6.37
CA PHE A 58 1.60 7.48 6.29
C PHE A 58 1.36 8.70 5.40
N GLU A 59 2.36 9.56 5.19
CA GLU A 59 2.19 10.78 4.38
C GLU A 59 1.79 10.47 2.93
N GLU A 60 2.01 9.22 2.49
CA GLU A 60 1.79 8.82 1.10
C GLU A 60 0.54 7.93 0.90
N PHE A 61 -0.17 7.42 1.92
CA PHE A 61 -1.18 6.34 1.75
C PHE A 61 -2.53 6.49 2.51
N PRO A 62 -3.65 6.15 1.85
CA PRO A 62 -4.16 6.77 0.65
C PRO A 62 -5.08 7.92 1.06
N ALA A 63 -4.81 9.13 0.57
CA ALA A 63 -5.74 10.25 0.69
C ALA A 63 -6.91 10.04 -0.27
N PHE A 64 -7.81 9.11 0.05
CA PHE A 64 -9.16 9.11 -0.49
C PHE A 64 -9.94 10.17 0.28
N SER A 65 -9.97 11.39 -0.26
CA SER A 65 -11.07 12.32 0.01
C SER A 65 -12.26 11.96 -0.87
#